data_AF-A0A0F9JXJ1-F1
#
_entry.id   AF-A0A0F9JXJ1-F1
#
_cell.length_a   1.000
_cell.length_b   1.000
_cell.length_c   1.000
_cell.angle_alpha   90.00
_cell.angle_beta   90.00
_cell.angle_gamma   90.00
#
_symmetry.space_group_name_H-M   'P 1'
#
loop_
_entity.id
_entity.type
_entity.pdbx_description
1 polymer ?
#
loop_
_entity_poly.entity_id
_entity_poly.type
_entity_poly.pdbx_seq_one_letter_code
_entity_poly.pdbx_strand_id
1 'polypeptide(L)' 'MTELRCGSCNKKLGENFHGRIEIKCPRCGHYSIFISTNHKLDNVKSPVV' A
#
# COMPACT_ATOMS: atom_id res chain seq x y z
N MET A 1 8.75 -4.76 -0.07
CA MET A 1 7.97 -3.51 -0.22
C MET A 1 6.49 -3.86 -0.39
N THR A 2 5.59 -3.13 0.26
CA THR A 2 4.14 -3.38 0.18
C THR A 2 3.58 -2.88 -1.14
N GLU A 3 2.92 -3.77 -1.88
CA GLU A 3 2.29 -3.46 -3.16
C GLU A 3 0.77 -3.26 -3.00
N LEU A 4 0.24 -2.23 -3.68
CA LEU A 4 -1.18 -1.93 -3.73
C LEU A 4 -1.78 -2.60 -4.97
N ARG A 5 -2.69 -3.55 -4.77
CA ARG A 5 -3.39 -4.23 -5.88
C ARG A 5 -4.88 -3.97 -5.83
N CYS A 6 -5.48 -3.80 -7.00
CA CYS A 6 -6.93 -3.67 -7.11
C CYS A 6 -7.63 -4.93 -6.58
N GLY A 7 -8.62 -4.77 -5.70
CA GLY A 7 -9.39 -5.89 -5.14
C GLY A 7 -10.25 -6.65 -6.18
N SER A 8 -10.48 -6.06 -7.35
CA SER A 8 -11.29 -6.68 -8.42
C SER A 8 -10.43 -7.33 -9.52
N CYS A 9 -9.52 -6.58 -10.15
CA CYS A 9 -8.74 -7.10 -11.28
C CYS A 9 -7.32 -7.57 -10.91
N ASN A 10 -6.95 -7.48 -9.63
CA ASN A 10 -5.62 -7.83 -9.09
C ASN A 10 -4.43 -7.09 -9.78
N LYS A 11 -4.70 -6.08 -10.61
CA LYS A 11 -3.66 -5.28 -11.24
C LYS A 11 -3.00 -4.36 -10.21
N LYS A 12 -1.68 -4.19 -10.35
CA LYS A 12 -0.89 -3.26 -9.55
C LYS A 12 -1.41 -1.84 -9.78
N LEU A 13 -1.72 -1.16 -8.68
CA LEU A 13 -2.14 0.23 -8.63
C LEU A 13 -1.02 1.15 -8.16
N GLY A 14 -0.11 0.63 -7.34
CA GLY A 14 1.02 1.36 -6.81
C GLY A 14 1.85 0.51 -5.85
N GLU A 15 2.84 1.15 -5.23
CA GLU A 15 3.73 0.57 -4.24
C GLU A 15 4.13 1.63 -3.22
N ASN A 16 4.59 1.22 -2.04
CA ASN A 16 5.13 2.13 -1.01
C ASN A 16 4.14 3.26 -0.63
N PHE A 17 2.92 2.87 -0.26
CA PHE A 17 1.91 3.81 0.22
C PHE A 17 1.89 3.86 1.76
N HIS A 18 1.65 5.06 2.28
CA HIS A 18 1.46 5.33 3.69
C HIS A 18 0.14 6.08 3.91
N GLY A 19 -0.58 5.71 4.97
CA GLY A 19 -1.88 6.29 5.35
C GLY A 19 -3.09 5.62 4.68
N ARG A 20 -4.13 6.41 4.46
CA ARG A 20 -5.37 5.99 3.80
C ARG A 20 -5.35 6.44 2.35
N ILE A 21 -5.62 5.50 1.44
CA ILE A 21 -5.77 5.77 0.01
C ILE A 21 -7.15 5.33 -0.44
N GLU A 22 -7.81 6.23 -1.16
CA GLU A 22 -9.07 5.97 -1.83
C GLU A 22 -8.85 6.14 -3.33
N ILE A 23 -8.96 5.04 -4.07
CA ILE A 23 -8.58 5.01 -5.49
C ILE A 23 -9.62 4.25 -6.32
N LYS A 24 -10.01 4.87 -7.43
CA LYS A 24 -10.71 4.18 -8.52
C LYS A 24 -9.69 3.49 -9.41
N CYS A 25 -9.83 2.19 -9.60
CA CYS A 25 -8.97 1.45 -10.51
C CYS A 25 -9.17 1.97 -11.94
N PRO A 26 -8.13 2.50 -12.61
CA PRO A 26 -8.25 3.02 -13.98
C PRO A 26 -8.46 1.90 -15.02
N ARG A 27 -8.31 0.63 -14.62
CA ARG A 27 -8.42 -0.53 -15.54
C ARG A 27 -9.80 -1.18 -15.53
N CYS A 28 -10.42 -1.31 -14.36
CA CYS A 28 -11.73 -1.96 -14.22
C CYS A 28 -12.83 -1.05 -13.63
N GLY A 29 -12.49 0.15 -13.20
CA GLY A 29 -13.43 1.09 -12.60
C GLY A 29 -13.81 0.79 -11.14
N HIS A 30 -13.35 -0.32 -10.57
CA HIS A 30 -13.62 -0.69 -9.18
C HIS A 30 -13.01 0.31 -8.20
N TYR A 31 -13.79 0.72 -7.20
CA TYR A 31 -13.35 1.62 -6.15
C TYR A 31 -12.83 0.82 -4.96
N SER A 32 -11.65 1.17 -4.47
CA SER A 32 -11.02 0.47 -3.35
C SER A 32 -10.47 1.46 -2.34
N ILE A 33 -10.63 1.11 -1.06
CA ILE A 33 -10.08 1.86 0.07
C ILE A 33 -8.99 0.99 0.69
N PHE A 34 -7.80 1.55 0.83
CA PHE A 34 -6.65 0.90 1.42
C PHE A 34 -6.18 1.69 2.63
N ILE A 35 -5.86 0.97 3.70
CA ILE A 35 -5.35 1.55 4.94
C ILE A 35 -4.06 0.81 5.24
N SER A 36 -2.92 1.49 5.12
CA SER A 36 -1.66 0.95 5.61
C SER A 36 -1.52 1.32 7.09
N THR A 37 -1.50 0.34 7.97
CA THR A 37 -1.28 0.53 9.41
C THR A 37 0.18 0.33 9.84
N ASN A 38 1.14 0.38 8.90
CA ASN A 38 2.52 0.04 9.22
C ASN A 38 3.26 1.20 9.89
N HIS A 39 3.20 1.18 11.21
CA HIS A 39 4.23 1.68 12.09
C HIS A 39 5.49 0.79 11.89
N LYS A 40 6.55 1.37 11.33
CA LYS A 40 7.96 0.91 11.27
C LYS A 40 8.22 -0.60 11.33
N LEU A 41 8.80 -1.19 10.28
CA LEU A 41 9.78 -2.30 10.39
C LEU A 41 10.52 -2.51 9.04
N ASP A 42 11.20 -1.48 8.54
CA ASP A 42 12.43 -1.69 7.78
C ASP A 42 13.46 -0.62 8.17
N ASN A 43 14.50 -1.09 8.85
CA ASN A 43 15.84 -0.49 8.97
C ASN A 43 15.95 0.96 9.51
N VAL A 44 15.75 1.15 10.82
CA VAL A 44 16.59 2.09 11.57
C VAL A 44 17.55 1.27 12.42
N LYS A 45 18.82 1.29 12.04
CA LYS A 45 20.01 0.71 12.69
C LYS A 45 19.83 0.64 14.22
N SER A 46 19.76 -0.57 14.79
CA SER A 46 19.89 -0.75 16.24
C SER A 46 21.20 -0.10 16.70
N PRO A 47 21.21 0.87 17.63
CA PRO A 47 22.41 1.14 18.39
C PRO A 47 22.65 -0.07 19.29
N VAL A 48 23.73 -0.80 19.02
CA VAL A 48 24.34 -1.68 20.02
C VAL A 48 24.87 -0.75 21.10
N VAL A 49 24.24 -0.77 22.27
CA VAL A 49 24.81 -0.30 23.53
C VAL A 49 25.21 -1.52 24.35
#